data_AF-A0A1B7HX40-F1
#
_entry.id   AF-A0A1B7HX40-F1
#
_cell.length_a   1.000
_cell.length_b   1.000
_cell.length_c   1.000
_cell.angle_alpha   90.00
_cell.angle_beta   90.00
_cell.angle_gamma   90.00
#
_symmetry.space_group_name_H-M   'P 1'
#
loop_
_entity.id
_entity.type
_entity.pdbx_description
1 polymer ?
#
loop_
_entity_poly.entity_id
_entity_poly.type
_entity_poly.pdbx_seq_one_letter_code
_entity_poly.pdbx_strand_id
1 'polypeptide(L)'
;METPYSFLKFVTQDRIDILKDGYIRFTPPKDLNDPFEVNPVVIPHDPYNIQMIESGYDYQNHEFTASDHDFSWKRFNKIGHYKTEYSKFSNKYGILSLSSSKDMCSMPSVAIFSEEDPRRNLLMWSHYTDEHRGFIIEFHSDFIDDTEISKITYSHERPMVTQEDIESGVIFPFFVKGKKWCYEKECRIIKPLEQADKIVHLDNGNTIHLFKIKKSQIRSITTGCNMDTNKIEELKKIVFTDPELKNCVFYVSKIDNEGFALDFRSYSANGWTNDDVFGFPMISKHPLLINPENVKNKYKNN
;
A
#
# COMPACT_ATOMS: atom_id res chain seq x y z
N MET A 1 5.42 1.72 -20.47
CA MET A 1 5.77 1.44 -19.06
C MET A 1 5.14 0.11 -18.72
N GLU A 2 5.94 -0.89 -18.35
CA GLU A 2 5.41 -2.23 -18.04
C GLU A 2 4.60 -2.20 -16.73
N THR A 3 3.38 -2.73 -16.80
CA THR A 3 2.43 -2.81 -15.70
C THR A 3 2.95 -3.80 -14.65
N PRO A 4 2.84 -3.51 -13.33
CA PRO A 4 3.29 -4.45 -12.32
C PRO A 4 2.55 -5.79 -12.42
N TYR A 5 3.28 -6.89 -12.24
CA TYR A 5 2.77 -8.25 -12.47
C TYR A 5 1.78 -8.73 -11.39
N SER A 6 1.95 -8.25 -10.15
CA SER A 6 1.18 -8.68 -8.98
C SER A 6 1.20 -7.61 -7.89
N PHE A 7 0.25 -7.71 -6.96
CA PHE A 7 0.03 -6.72 -5.90
C PHE A 7 -0.03 -7.39 -4.54
N LEU A 8 0.65 -6.82 -3.55
CA LEU A 8 0.76 -7.37 -2.20
C LEU A 8 -0.14 -6.60 -1.24
N LYS A 9 -0.86 -7.32 -0.40
CA LYS A 9 -1.53 -6.77 0.78
C LYS A 9 -0.95 -7.38 2.04
N PHE A 10 -0.32 -6.55 2.86
CA PHE A 10 0.13 -6.91 4.20
C PHE A 10 -1.05 -6.79 5.16
N VAL A 11 -1.30 -7.83 5.95
CA VAL A 11 -2.42 -7.87 6.91
C VAL A 11 -2.00 -8.54 8.22
N THR A 12 -2.74 -8.23 9.28
CA THR A 12 -2.58 -8.91 10.58
C THR A 12 -3.18 -10.32 10.53
N GLN A 13 -2.79 -11.18 11.47
CA GLN A 13 -3.27 -12.57 11.54
C GLN A 13 -4.78 -12.70 11.78
N ASP A 14 -5.45 -11.67 12.33
CA ASP A 14 -6.90 -11.69 12.49
C ASP A 14 -7.62 -11.56 11.14
N ARG A 15 -6.89 -11.17 10.08
CA ARG A 15 -7.45 -10.97 8.74
C ARG A 15 -7.56 -12.24 7.89
N ILE A 16 -7.50 -13.40 8.52
CA ILE A 16 -7.80 -14.70 7.87
C ILE A 16 -9.23 -14.71 7.29
N ASP A 17 -10.14 -13.89 7.84
CA ASP A 17 -11.49 -13.66 7.30
C ASP A 17 -11.49 -13.30 5.82
N ILE A 18 -10.47 -12.60 5.30
CA ILE A 18 -10.37 -12.24 3.88
C ILE A 18 -10.38 -13.50 3.00
N LEU A 19 -9.66 -14.55 3.40
CA LEU A 19 -9.60 -15.80 2.63
C LEU A 19 -10.84 -16.66 2.82
N LYS A 20 -11.44 -16.63 4.01
CA LYS A 20 -12.66 -17.39 4.31
C LYS A 20 -13.87 -16.81 3.56
N ASP A 21 -14.07 -15.51 3.70
CA ASP A 21 -15.28 -14.84 3.28
C ASP A 21 -15.15 -14.22 1.88
N GLY A 22 -13.92 -13.97 1.40
CA GLY A 22 -13.69 -13.36 0.10
C GLY A 22 -14.04 -11.87 0.05
N TYR A 23 -13.84 -11.15 1.15
CA TYR A 23 -14.08 -9.72 1.25
C TYR A 23 -12.86 -8.96 1.77
N ILE A 24 -12.61 -7.77 1.21
CA ILE A 24 -11.52 -6.88 1.64
C ILE A 24 -12.05 -5.49 1.98
N ARG A 25 -11.46 -4.86 3.00
CA ARG A 25 -11.85 -3.50 3.44
C ARG A 25 -11.28 -2.45 2.50
N PHE A 26 -12.12 -1.51 2.11
CA PHE A 26 -11.71 -0.22 1.58
C PHE A 26 -11.84 0.83 2.69
N THR A 27 -10.75 1.54 2.97
CA THR A 27 -10.65 2.42 4.13
C THR A 27 -10.98 3.86 3.73
N PRO A 28 -11.96 4.54 4.36
CA PRO A 28 -12.18 5.96 4.12
C PRO A 28 -10.98 6.79 4.60
N PRO A 29 -10.68 7.94 3.99
CA PRO A 29 -9.62 8.85 4.41
C PRO A 29 -9.51 9.11 5.91
N LYS A 30 -10.64 9.32 6.60
CA LYS A 30 -10.68 9.58 8.05
C LYS A 30 -10.12 8.44 8.93
N ASP A 31 -10.03 7.23 8.37
CA ASP A 31 -9.58 6.01 9.06
C ASP A 31 -8.17 5.58 8.62
N LEU A 32 -7.49 6.36 7.78
CA LEU A 32 -6.09 6.09 7.40
C LEU A 32 -5.15 6.36 8.59
N ASN A 33 -3.98 5.72 8.56
CA ASN A 33 -2.99 5.80 9.64
C ASN A 33 -2.24 7.14 9.67
N ASP A 34 -2.08 7.82 8.52
CA ASP A 34 -1.42 9.13 8.44
C ASP A 34 -2.47 10.25 8.22
N PRO A 35 -2.60 11.21 9.16
CA PRO A 35 -3.59 12.30 9.08
C PRO A 35 -3.31 13.33 7.96
N PHE A 36 -2.15 13.26 7.31
CA PHE A 36 -1.82 14.10 6.15
C PHE A 36 -2.28 13.49 4.82
N GLU A 37 -2.69 12.22 4.82
CA GLU A 37 -3.18 11.54 3.61
C GLU A 37 -4.57 12.05 3.22
N VAL A 38 -4.76 12.33 1.92
CA VAL A 38 -6.02 12.84 1.36
C VAL A 38 -6.51 14.08 2.14
N ASN A 39 -5.56 14.90 2.61
CA ASN A 39 -5.81 16.11 3.38
C ASN A 39 -5.01 17.29 2.78
N PRO A 40 -5.40 17.76 1.58
CA PRO A 40 -4.68 18.78 0.83
C PRO A 40 -4.67 20.13 1.55
N VAL A 41 -3.77 21.02 1.11
CA VAL A 41 -3.81 22.43 1.48
C VAL A 41 -4.85 23.14 0.64
N VAL A 42 -5.92 23.61 1.26
CA VAL A 42 -6.88 24.49 0.60
C VAL A 42 -6.32 25.90 0.54
N ILE A 43 -6.05 26.39 -0.67
CA ILE A 43 -5.45 27.72 -0.89
C ILE A 43 -6.51 28.76 -1.27
N PRO A 44 -6.31 30.05 -0.94
CA PRO A 44 -7.26 31.10 -1.26
C PRO A 44 -7.17 31.57 -2.72
N HIS A 45 -6.19 31.12 -3.51
CA HIS A 45 -6.07 31.49 -4.92
C HIS A 45 -7.19 30.85 -5.76
N ASP A 46 -7.52 31.51 -6.85
CA ASP A 46 -8.35 30.94 -7.93
C ASP A 46 -7.43 30.45 -9.08
N PRO A 47 -7.96 29.69 -10.05
CA PRO A 47 -7.16 29.18 -11.16
C PRO A 47 -6.47 30.27 -11.98
N TYR A 48 -7.11 31.44 -12.16
CA TYR A 48 -6.54 32.55 -12.92
C TYR A 48 -5.29 33.14 -12.24
N ASN A 49 -5.37 33.41 -10.93
CA ASN A 49 -4.24 33.95 -10.18
C ASN A 49 -3.08 32.95 -10.09
N ILE A 50 -3.37 31.64 -10.03
CA ILE A 50 -2.32 30.61 -10.11
C ILE A 50 -1.59 30.69 -11.45
N GLN A 51 -2.32 30.75 -12.57
CA GLN A 51 -1.71 30.89 -13.90
C GLN A 51 -0.84 32.15 -14.00
N MET A 52 -1.27 33.24 -13.38
CA MET A 52 -0.49 34.48 -13.37
C MET A 52 0.80 34.37 -12.53
N ILE A 53 0.75 33.66 -11.40
CA ILE A 53 1.96 33.33 -10.62
C ILE A 53 2.91 32.48 -11.47
N GLU A 54 2.39 31.44 -12.13
CA GLU A 54 3.18 30.53 -12.96
C GLU A 54 3.79 31.23 -14.19
N SER A 55 3.13 32.24 -14.75
CA SER A 55 3.68 33.03 -15.85
C SER A 55 4.78 34.01 -15.41
N GLY A 56 5.08 34.11 -14.11
CA GLY A 56 6.05 35.05 -13.56
C GLY A 56 5.54 36.50 -13.54
N TYR A 57 4.23 36.70 -13.39
CA TYR A 57 3.66 38.04 -13.26
C TYR A 57 4.27 38.80 -12.08
N ASP A 58 4.67 40.05 -12.32
CA ASP A 58 5.31 40.88 -11.31
C ASP A 58 4.27 41.51 -10.37
N TYR A 59 3.89 40.75 -9.36
CA TYR A 59 3.00 41.21 -8.29
C TYR A 59 3.62 42.29 -7.40
N GLN A 60 4.95 42.48 -7.41
CA GLN A 60 5.59 43.49 -6.54
C GLN A 60 5.29 44.90 -7.04
N ASN A 61 5.19 45.07 -8.36
CA ASN A 61 4.88 46.34 -9.00
C ASN A 61 3.41 46.46 -9.43
N HIS A 62 2.55 45.51 -9.05
CA HIS A 62 1.12 45.56 -9.33
C HIS A 62 0.39 46.44 -8.31
N GLU A 63 -0.37 47.42 -8.80
CA GLU A 63 -1.25 48.23 -7.95
C GLU A 63 -2.56 47.48 -7.68
N PHE A 64 -2.70 46.90 -6.48
CA PHE A 64 -3.92 46.22 -6.06
C PHE A 64 -5.03 47.20 -5.70
N THR A 65 -6.24 46.94 -6.21
CA THR A 65 -7.44 47.71 -5.92
C THR A 65 -8.13 47.23 -4.65
N ALA A 66 -9.05 48.04 -4.10
CA ALA A 66 -9.91 47.62 -3.00
C ALA A 66 -10.76 46.37 -3.34
N SER A 67 -11.11 46.19 -4.62
CA SER A 67 -11.84 45.01 -5.09
C SER A 67 -10.98 43.75 -5.01
N ASP A 68 -9.69 43.84 -5.32
CA ASP A 68 -8.76 42.71 -5.26
C ASP A 68 -8.58 42.24 -3.81
N HIS A 69 -8.47 43.19 -2.88
CA HIS A 69 -8.41 42.90 -1.45
C HIS A 69 -9.70 42.25 -0.93
N ASP A 70 -10.87 42.77 -1.31
CA ASP A 70 -12.16 42.19 -0.93
C ASP A 70 -12.33 40.77 -1.50
N PHE A 71 -11.94 40.55 -2.76
CA PHE A 71 -11.93 39.22 -3.38
C PHE A 71 -11.05 38.23 -2.61
N SER A 72 -9.81 38.60 -2.33
CA SER A 72 -8.86 37.76 -1.58
C SER A 72 -9.37 37.46 -0.17
N TRP A 73 -9.89 38.47 0.54
CA TRP A 73 -10.45 38.32 1.88
C TRP A 73 -11.65 37.35 1.91
N LYS A 74 -12.57 37.47 0.94
CA LYS A 74 -13.71 36.54 0.80
C LYS A 74 -13.26 35.10 0.59
N ARG A 75 -12.22 34.87 -0.22
CA ARG A 75 -11.71 33.52 -0.46
C ARG A 75 -10.98 32.96 0.77
N PHE A 76 -10.15 33.76 1.42
CA PHE A 76 -9.44 33.38 2.63
C PHE A 76 -10.39 32.93 3.75
N ASN A 77 -11.48 33.68 3.98
CA ASN A 77 -12.44 33.35 5.03
C ASN A 77 -13.25 32.07 4.74
N LYS A 78 -13.26 31.58 3.49
CA LYS A 78 -13.93 30.33 3.13
C LYS A 78 -13.04 29.09 3.24
N ILE A 79 -11.73 29.22 3.53
CA ILE A 79 -10.81 28.08 3.60
C ILE A 79 -11.32 26.98 4.55
N GLY A 80 -11.81 27.35 5.74
CA GLY A 80 -12.34 26.37 6.72
C GLY A 80 -13.57 25.63 6.21
N HIS A 81 -14.45 26.34 5.50
CA HIS A 81 -15.62 25.74 4.85
C HIS A 81 -15.20 24.72 3.79
N TYR A 82 -14.32 25.08 2.87
CA TYR A 82 -13.87 24.18 1.80
C TYR A 82 -13.04 23.00 2.30
N LYS A 83 -12.26 23.15 3.39
CA LYS A 83 -11.64 22.00 4.08
C LYS A 83 -12.69 20.99 4.56
N THR A 84 -13.78 21.48 5.11
CA THR A 84 -14.90 20.65 5.58
C THR A 84 -15.62 19.97 4.42
N GLU A 85 -15.88 20.71 3.34
CA GLU A 85 -16.53 20.15 2.14
C GLU A 85 -15.65 19.09 1.46
N TYR A 86 -14.35 19.35 1.32
CA TYR A 86 -13.42 18.35 0.80
C TYR A 86 -13.37 17.10 1.68
N SER A 87 -13.32 17.26 3.01
CA SER A 87 -13.34 16.12 3.93
C SER A 87 -14.64 15.30 3.79
N LYS A 88 -15.80 15.94 3.65
CA LYS A 88 -17.07 15.23 3.40
C LYS A 88 -17.04 14.51 2.05
N PHE A 89 -16.56 15.17 1.01
CA PHE A 89 -16.44 14.59 -0.34
C PHE A 89 -15.52 13.37 -0.33
N SER A 90 -14.30 13.52 0.21
CA SER A 90 -13.28 12.48 0.15
C SER A 90 -13.68 11.23 0.94
N ASN A 91 -14.38 11.42 2.07
CA ASN A 91 -14.91 10.32 2.88
C ASN A 91 -16.12 9.58 2.28
N LYS A 92 -16.59 9.96 1.09
CA LYS A 92 -17.51 9.12 0.30
C LYS A 92 -16.79 7.98 -0.41
N TYR A 93 -15.47 8.03 -0.51
CA TYR A 93 -14.64 7.05 -1.19
C TYR A 93 -13.80 6.26 -0.20
N GLY A 94 -13.55 5.00 -0.55
CA GLY A 94 -12.65 4.11 0.18
C GLY A 94 -11.41 3.81 -0.64
N ILE A 95 -10.32 3.56 0.07
CA ILE A 95 -9.00 3.29 -0.49
C ILE A 95 -8.59 1.87 -0.10
N LEU A 96 -8.21 1.07 -1.10
CA LEU A 96 -7.46 -0.16 -0.89
C LEU A 96 -5.99 0.08 -1.27
N SER A 97 -5.14 0.20 -0.26
CA SER A 97 -3.69 0.29 -0.41
C SER A 97 -3.08 -1.09 -0.63
N LEU A 98 -2.30 -1.23 -1.71
CA LEU A 98 -1.51 -2.40 -2.10
C LEU A 98 -0.05 -1.98 -2.28
N SER A 99 0.89 -2.91 -2.17
CA SER A 99 2.30 -2.67 -2.46
C SER A 99 2.72 -3.43 -3.71
N SER A 100 3.45 -2.79 -4.61
CA SER A 100 3.97 -3.47 -5.80
C SER A 100 5.23 -2.83 -6.34
N SER A 101 6.09 -3.65 -6.93
CA SER A 101 7.29 -3.21 -7.65
C SER A 101 7.41 -3.95 -8.98
N LYS A 102 8.04 -3.29 -9.95
CA LYS A 102 8.36 -3.91 -11.25
C LYS A 102 9.36 -5.05 -11.10
N ASP A 103 10.20 -5.00 -10.07
CA ASP A 103 11.29 -5.95 -9.83
C ASP A 103 10.90 -7.05 -8.81
N MET A 104 9.59 -7.30 -8.65
CA MET A 104 9.10 -8.34 -7.74
C MET A 104 9.51 -9.74 -8.21
N CYS A 105 10.00 -10.57 -7.28
CA CYS A 105 10.38 -11.94 -7.58
C CYS A 105 9.17 -12.86 -7.79
N SER A 106 9.13 -13.60 -8.88
CA SER A 106 8.04 -14.57 -9.13
C SER A 106 8.12 -15.82 -8.27
N MET A 107 9.30 -16.17 -7.75
CA MET A 107 9.56 -17.37 -6.97
C MET A 107 10.35 -16.99 -5.70
N PRO A 108 9.70 -16.41 -4.69
CA PRO A 108 10.37 -15.94 -3.47
C PRO A 108 11.08 -17.07 -2.72
N SER A 109 10.64 -18.32 -2.90
CA SER A 109 11.26 -19.51 -2.31
C SER A 109 12.56 -19.98 -2.97
N VAL A 110 13.11 -19.23 -3.93
CA VAL A 110 14.45 -19.49 -4.48
C VAL A 110 15.41 -18.40 -3.98
N ALA A 111 15.11 -17.15 -4.35
CA ALA A 111 15.80 -15.96 -3.86
C ALA A 111 15.03 -14.71 -4.30
N ILE A 112 14.96 -13.70 -3.42
CA ILE A 112 14.52 -12.35 -3.80
C ILE A 112 15.76 -11.46 -3.89
N PHE A 113 16.18 -11.12 -5.12
CA PHE A 113 17.40 -10.34 -5.33
C PHE A 113 17.19 -8.83 -5.25
N SER A 114 16.00 -8.35 -5.58
CA SER A 114 15.75 -6.91 -5.67
C SER A 114 15.40 -6.33 -4.30
N GLU A 115 16.11 -5.27 -3.87
CA GLU A 115 15.72 -4.45 -2.71
C GLU A 115 14.36 -3.75 -2.93
N GLU A 116 13.97 -3.63 -4.20
CA GLU A 116 12.73 -2.99 -4.59
C GLU A 116 11.50 -3.90 -4.36
N ASP A 117 11.68 -5.16 -3.99
CA ASP A 117 10.58 -6.08 -3.66
C ASP A 117 10.01 -5.78 -2.26
N PRO A 118 8.71 -5.40 -2.14
CA PRO A 118 8.15 -5.02 -0.84
C PRO A 118 8.23 -6.13 0.22
N ARG A 119 8.33 -7.41 -0.16
CA ARG A 119 8.49 -8.52 0.80
C ARG A 119 9.78 -8.45 1.59
N ARG A 120 10.83 -7.79 1.07
CA ARG A 120 12.11 -7.60 1.76
C ARG A 120 12.09 -6.45 2.76
N ASN A 121 11.06 -5.59 2.70
CA ASN A 121 10.99 -4.43 3.56
C ASN A 121 10.50 -4.82 4.96
N LEU A 122 11.42 -4.90 5.92
CA LEU A 122 11.09 -5.27 7.31
C LEU A 122 10.15 -4.26 7.99
N LEU A 123 10.17 -2.97 7.61
CA LEU A 123 9.23 -1.98 8.15
C LEU A 123 7.78 -2.28 7.70
N MET A 124 7.58 -2.82 6.49
CA MET A 124 6.26 -3.25 6.04
C MET A 124 5.69 -4.37 6.93
N TRP A 125 6.52 -5.37 7.25
CA TRP A 125 6.14 -6.45 8.18
C TRP A 125 5.91 -5.93 9.61
N SER A 126 6.78 -5.04 10.09
CA SER A 126 6.63 -4.45 11.42
C SER A 126 5.32 -3.68 11.57
N HIS A 127 5.01 -2.79 10.62
CA HIS A 127 3.86 -1.90 10.70
C HIS A 127 2.53 -2.54 10.30
N TYR A 128 2.51 -3.36 9.25
CA TYR A 128 1.26 -3.80 8.61
C TYR A 128 0.90 -5.26 8.89
N THR A 129 1.82 -6.03 9.46
CA THR A 129 1.57 -7.41 9.85
C THR A 129 1.75 -7.62 11.34
N ASP A 130 1.45 -6.60 12.16
CA ASP A 130 1.44 -6.72 13.62
C ASP A 130 2.76 -7.31 14.15
N GLU A 131 3.89 -6.64 13.89
CA GLU A 131 5.23 -7.10 14.30
C GLU A 131 5.60 -8.49 13.76
N HIS A 132 5.47 -8.67 12.44
CA HIS A 132 5.72 -9.94 11.74
C HIS A 132 4.81 -11.13 12.15
N ARG A 133 3.72 -10.89 12.91
CA ARG A 133 2.73 -11.93 13.28
C ARG A 133 1.67 -12.20 12.22
N GLY A 134 1.51 -11.31 11.25
CA GLY A 134 0.51 -11.42 10.20
C GLY A 134 1.04 -12.11 8.95
N PHE A 135 0.44 -11.79 7.80
CA PHE A 135 0.76 -12.43 6.53
C PHE A 135 0.55 -11.49 5.35
N ILE A 136 1.05 -11.90 4.19
CA ILE A 136 0.85 -11.22 2.91
C ILE A 136 -0.11 -12.03 2.06
N ILE A 137 -1.02 -11.33 1.40
CA ILE A 137 -1.83 -11.85 0.30
C ILE A 137 -1.31 -11.23 -1.00
N GLU A 138 -0.93 -12.07 -1.95
CA GLU A 138 -0.51 -11.64 -3.29
C GLU A 138 -1.63 -11.86 -4.28
N PHE A 139 -2.01 -10.81 -5.00
CA PHE A 139 -3.10 -10.80 -5.97
C PHE A 139 -2.59 -10.63 -7.40
N HIS A 140 -3.29 -11.24 -8.35
CA HIS A 140 -3.29 -10.81 -9.74
C HIS A 140 -4.03 -9.46 -9.89
N SER A 141 -3.82 -8.75 -11.00
CA SER A 141 -4.36 -7.41 -11.21
C SER A 141 -5.88 -7.34 -11.29
N ASP A 142 -6.55 -8.45 -11.61
CA ASP A 142 -7.99 -8.57 -11.86
C ASP A 142 -8.77 -9.21 -10.69
N PHE A 143 -8.18 -9.21 -9.50
CA PHE A 143 -8.78 -9.77 -8.27
C PHE A 143 -10.04 -9.05 -7.80
N ILE A 144 -10.28 -7.82 -8.28
CA ILE A 144 -11.52 -7.06 -8.11
C ILE A 144 -12.00 -6.63 -9.50
N ASP A 145 -13.32 -6.70 -9.72
CA ASP A 145 -13.95 -6.27 -10.96
C ASP A 145 -14.00 -4.74 -11.09
N ASP A 146 -13.87 -4.28 -12.34
CA ASP A 146 -14.06 -2.88 -12.75
C ASP A 146 -13.20 -1.88 -11.96
N THR A 147 -11.94 -2.22 -11.73
CA THR A 147 -11.01 -1.36 -10.99
C THR A 147 -9.73 -1.07 -11.74
N GLU A 148 -9.29 0.17 -11.66
CA GLU A 148 -7.93 0.57 -12.01
C GLU A 148 -7.06 0.57 -10.74
N ILE A 149 -5.88 -0.05 -10.85
CA ILE A 149 -4.86 0.02 -9.81
C ILE A 149 -3.85 1.09 -10.22
N SER A 150 -3.85 2.23 -9.55
CA SER A 150 -3.00 3.36 -9.90
C SER A 150 -1.84 3.51 -8.91
N LYS A 151 -0.65 3.79 -9.42
CA LYS A 151 0.50 4.17 -8.59
C LYS A 151 0.25 5.56 -7.98
N ILE A 152 0.79 5.79 -6.80
CA ILE A 152 0.74 7.10 -6.15
C ILE A 152 2.05 7.87 -6.32
N THR A 153 1.99 9.18 -6.15
CA THR A 153 3.12 10.09 -6.12
C THR A 153 3.54 10.38 -4.69
N TYR A 154 4.85 10.35 -4.44
CA TYR A 154 5.42 10.69 -3.14
C TYR A 154 5.99 12.10 -3.15
N SER A 155 5.52 12.96 -2.25
CA SER A 155 5.88 14.39 -2.18
C SER A 155 6.33 14.80 -0.77
N HIS A 156 7.23 15.78 -0.68
CA HIS A 156 7.55 16.44 0.59
C HIS A 156 6.46 17.40 1.04
N GLU A 157 5.76 18.00 0.08
CA GLU A 157 4.68 18.95 0.30
C GLU A 157 3.31 18.29 0.05
N ARG A 158 2.31 18.75 0.80
CA ARG A 158 0.92 18.35 0.57
C ARG A 158 0.40 18.95 -0.74
N PRO A 159 -0.46 18.24 -1.48
CA PRO A 159 -1.10 18.80 -2.66
C PRO A 159 -1.91 20.04 -2.30
N MET A 160 -1.88 21.05 -3.16
CA MET A 160 -2.70 22.26 -3.02
C MET A 160 -3.97 22.12 -3.87
N VAL A 161 -5.10 22.55 -3.33
CA VAL A 161 -6.39 22.56 -4.05
C VAL A 161 -7.06 23.92 -3.90
N THR A 162 -7.69 24.37 -4.98
CA THR A 162 -8.52 25.57 -5.03
C THR A 162 -9.96 25.28 -4.58
N GLN A 163 -10.78 26.31 -4.47
CA GLN A 163 -12.21 26.16 -4.19
C GLN A 163 -12.90 25.44 -5.36
N GLU A 164 -12.51 25.77 -6.59
CA GLU A 164 -13.01 25.24 -7.84
C GLU A 164 -12.66 23.74 -8.00
N ASP A 165 -11.46 23.34 -7.59
CA ASP A 165 -11.07 21.92 -7.55
C ASP A 165 -11.98 21.11 -6.61
N ILE A 166 -12.32 21.68 -5.46
CA ILE A 166 -13.18 21.01 -4.48
C ILE A 166 -14.62 20.91 -4.99
N GLU A 167 -15.14 21.98 -5.58
CA GLU A 167 -16.49 22.01 -6.17
C GLU A 167 -16.64 21.04 -7.34
N SER A 168 -15.58 20.84 -8.12
CA SER A 168 -15.54 19.86 -9.21
C SER A 168 -15.28 18.42 -8.76
N GLY A 169 -15.03 18.18 -7.46
CA GLY A 169 -14.81 16.83 -6.92
C GLY A 169 -13.44 16.26 -7.25
N VAL A 170 -12.39 17.06 -7.10
CA VAL A 170 -11.01 16.65 -7.41
C VAL A 170 -10.54 15.41 -6.65
N ILE A 171 -9.98 14.43 -7.38
CA ILE A 171 -9.50 13.16 -6.80
C ILE A 171 -7.98 13.02 -6.75
N PHE A 172 -7.20 13.88 -7.42
CA PHE A 172 -5.74 13.71 -7.43
C PHE A 172 -5.09 13.69 -6.03
N PRO A 173 -5.60 14.36 -4.97
CA PRO A 173 -5.01 14.25 -3.63
C PRO A 173 -5.10 12.84 -3.03
N PHE A 174 -5.97 11.96 -3.55
CA PHE A 174 -5.99 10.54 -3.17
C PHE A 174 -4.75 9.77 -3.66
N PHE A 175 -3.98 10.33 -4.58
CA PHE A 175 -2.79 9.70 -5.15
C PHE A 175 -1.50 10.41 -4.74
N VAL A 176 -1.52 11.23 -3.68
CA VAL A 176 -0.33 11.88 -3.12
C VAL A 176 -0.12 11.45 -1.67
N LYS A 177 1.09 11.01 -1.35
CA LYS A 177 1.50 10.62 0.00
C LYS A 177 2.84 11.23 0.39
N GLY A 178 3.07 11.39 1.69
CA GLY A 178 4.32 11.94 2.20
C GLY A 178 5.54 11.11 1.77
N LYS A 179 6.63 11.79 1.39
CA LYS A 179 7.86 11.14 0.87
C LYS A 179 8.45 10.09 1.80
N LYS A 180 8.28 10.26 3.12
CA LYS A 180 8.77 9.31 4.14
C LYS A 180 8.19 7.90 3.99
N TRP A 181 7.03 7.77 3.35
CA TRP A 181 6.35 6.49 3.12
C TRP A 181 6.70 5.84 1.77
N CYS A 182 7.67 6.38 1.01
CA CYS A 182 7.97 5.86 -0.33
C CYS A 182 8.45 4.40 -0.36
N TYR A 183 8.90 3.88 0.78
CA TYR A 183 9.30 2.49 0.95
C TYR A 183 8.11 1.51 0.80
N GLU A 184 6.87 1.97 0.96
CA GLU A 184 5.66 1.15 0.83
C GLU A 184 5.37 0.73 -0.60
N LYS A 185 5.88 1.49 -1.59
CA LYS A 185 5.65 1.25 -3.02
C LYS A 185 4.16 1.08 -3.33
N GLU A 186 3.38 1.93 -2.68
CA GLU A 186 1.94 1.90 -2.66
C GLU A 186 1.33 2.12 -4.05
N CYS A 187 0.33 1.30 -4.35
CA CYS A 187 -0.65 1.47 -5.41
C CYS A 187 -2.04 1.47 -4.76
N ARG A 188 -3.00 2.19 -5.33
CA ARG A 188 -4.34 2.35 -4.78
C ARG A 188 -5.41 1.89 -5.76
N ILE A 189 -6.44 1.30 -5.20
CA ILE A 189 -7.77 1.25 -5.80
C ILE A 189 -8.68 2.17 -5.00
N ILE A 190 -9.46 2.99 -5.68
CA ILE A 190 -10.43 3.90 -5.07
C ILE A 190 -11.82 3.53 -5.56
N LYS A 191 -12.77 3.35 -4.64
CA LYS A 191 -14.18 3.10 -4.97
C LYS A 191 -15.13 3.93 -4.09
N PRO A 192 -16.29 4.35 -4.60
CA PRO A 192 -17.36 4.91 -3.76
C PRO A 192 -17.79 3.88 -2.71
N LEU A 193 -17.86 4.28 -1.44
CA LEU A 193 -18.18 3.40 -0.32
C LEU A 193 -19.64 2.91 -0.33
N GLU A 194 -20.52 3.64 -1.02
CA GLU A 194 -21.91 3.24 -1.26
C GLU A 194 -22.01 1.98 -2.14
N GLN A 195 -20.97 1.64 -2.90
CA GLN A 195 -20.90 0.44 -3.73
C GLN A 195 -20.34 -0.78 -2.98
N ALA A 196 -20.12 -0.67 -1.67
CA ALA A 196 -19.61 -1.79 -0.88
C ALA A 196 -20.59 -2.97 -0.92
N ASP A 197 -20.07 -4.16 -1.21
CA ASP A 197 -20.86 -5.40 -1.24
C ASP A 197 -21.37 -5.81 0.15
N LYS A 198 -20.66 -5.40 1.21
CA LYS A 198 -21.04 -5.65 2.59
C LYS A 198 -20.62 -4.48 3.48
N ILE A 199 -21.52 -4.08 4.38
CA ILE A 199 -21.31 -3.01 5.36
C ILE A 199 -21.43 -3.63 6.75
N VAL A 200 -20.45 -3.36 7.61
CA VAL A 200 -20.43 -3.80 9.01
C VAL A 200 -20.38 -2.58 9.92
N HIS A 201 -21.34 -2.47 10.83
CA HIS A 201 -21.35 -1.42 11.86
C HIS A 201 -20.71 -1.95 13.14
N LEU A 202 -19.73 -1.21 13.66
CA LEU A 202 -19.03 -1.53 14.90
C LEU A 202 -19.69 -0.83 16.08
N ASP A 203 -19.53 -1.40 17.28
CA ASP A 203 -20.11 -0.86 18.52
C ASP A 203 -19.62 0.55 18.88
N ASN A 204 -18.42 0.93 18.39
CA ASN A 204 -17.86 2.27 18.56
C ASN A 204 -18.43 3.31 17.56
N GLY A 205 -19.42 2.94 16.76
CA GLY A 205 -20.06 3.79 15.76
C GLY A 205 -19.32 3.87 14.42
N ASN A 206 -18.17 3.21 14.28
CA ASN A 206 -17.46 3.14 13.00
C ASN A 206 -18.11 2.13 12.05
N THR A 207 -17.94 2.36 10.75
CA THR A 207 -18.48 1.50 9.69
C THR A 207 -17.32 0.94 8.86
N ILE A 208 -17.34 -0.37 8.64
CA ILE A 208 -16.41 -1.06 7.74
C ILE A 208 -17.13 -1.34 6.43
N HIS A 209 -16.52 -0.89 5.33
CA HIS A 209 -16.97 -1.13 3.96
C HIS A 209 -16.13 -2.23 3.33
N LEU A 210 -16.79 -3.31 2.95
CA LEU A 210 -16.17 -4.52 2.43
C LEU A 210 -16.57 -4.74 0.98
N PHE A 211 -15.58 -5.01 0.13
CA PHE A 211 -15.75 -5.31 -1.28
C PHE A 211 -15.35 -6.76 -1.53
N LYS A 212 -16.11 -7.43 -2.39
CA LYS A 212 -15.87 -8.83 -2.75
C LYS A 212 -14.63 -8.94 -3.62
N ILE A 213 -13.83 -9.98 -3.39
CA ILE A 213 -12.65 -10.32 -4.18
C ILE A 213 -12.84 -11.68 -4.86
N LYS A 214 -12.18 -11.88 -6.00
CA LYS A 214 -12.06 -13.19 -6.64
C LYS A 214 -10.95 -13.96 -5.96
N LYS A 215 -11.30 -14.91 -5.07
CA LYS A 215 -10.30 -15.75 -4.39
C LYS A 215 -9.42 -16.54 -5.37
N SER A 216 -9.96 -16.91 -6.53
CA SER A 216 -9.21 -17.53 -7.63
C SER A 216 -8.08 -16.68 -8.21
N GLN A 217 -8.07 -15.38 -7.95
CA GLN A 217 -7.01 -14.44 -8.33
C GLN A 217 -6.01 -14.15 -7.20
N ILE A 218 -6.08 -14.91 -6.10
CA ILE A 218 -5.04 -14.94 -5.08
C ILE A 218 -3.92 -15.86 -5.56
N ARG A 219 -2.76 -15.27 -5.83
CA ARG A 219 -1.58 -15.95 -6.34
C ARG A 219 -0.82 -16.66 -5.23
N SER A 220 -0.61 -16.00 -4.09
CA SER A 220 0.12 -16.59 -2.99
C SER A 220 -0.25 -16.02 -1.63
N ILE A 221 -0.01 -16.83 -0.58
CA ILE A 221 -0.02 -16.42 0.82
C ILE A 221 1.38 -16.58 1.38
N THR A 222 1.90 -15.56 2.05
CA THR A 222 3.20 -15.62 2.73
C THR A 222 3.04 -15.28 4.20
N THR A 223 3.27 -16.24 5.09
CA THR A 223 3.17 -16.01 6.55
C THR A 223 4.37 -15.25 7.08
N GLY A 224 4.15 -14.41 8.09
CA GLY A 224 5.20 -13.71 8.82
C GLY A 224 5.98 -14.64 9.75
N CYS A 225 7.24 -14.29 10.01
CA CYS A 225 8.16 -15.15 10.76
C CYS A 225 7.82 -15.30 12.24
N ASN A 226 6.92 -14.47 12.77
CA ASN A 226 6.45 -14.50 14.16
C ASN A 226 4.96 -14.88 14.25
N MET A 227 4.35 -15.37 13.17
CA MET A 227 2.93 -15.72 13.15
C MET A 227 2.63 -16.92 14.07
N ASP A 228 1.49 -16.88 14.77
CA ASP A 228 1.05 -17.97 15.65
C ASP A 228 0.90 -19.28 14.87
N THR A 229 1.43 -20.38 15.41
CA THR A 229 1.46 -21.67 14.70
C THR A 229 0.06 -22.22 14.45
N ASN A 230 -0.90 -22.03 15.36
CA ASN A 230 -2.27 -22.46 15.13
C ASN A 230 -2.93 -21.65 13.99
N LYS A 231 -2.61 -20.34 13.92
CA LYS A 231 -3.05 -19.47 12.82
C LYS A 231 -2.42 -19.86 11.48
N ILE A 232 -1.15 -20.30 11.46
CA ILE A 232 -0.52 -20.85 10.25
C ILE A 232 -1.24 -22.12 9.80
N GLU A 233 -1.56 -23.04 10.70
CA GLU A 233 -2.29 -24.27 10.34
C GLU A 233 -3.73 -23.98 9.88
N GLU A 234 -4.39 -22.99 10.49
CA GLU A 234 -5.69 -22.48 10.02
C GLU A 234 -5.61 -21.95 8.58
N LEU A 235 -4.61 -21.14 8.28
CA LEU A 235 -4.34 -20.62 6.93
C LEU A 235 -4.06 -21.73 5.92
N LYS A 236 -3.17 -22.67 6.26
CA LYS A 236 -2.88 -23.83 5.41
C LYS A 236 -4.15 -24.61 5.09
N LYS A 237 -4.96 -24.90 6.11
CA LYS A 237 -6.23 -25.62 5.92
C LYS A 237 -7.12 -24.89 4.92
N ILE A 238 -7.28 -23.58 5.04
CA ILE A 238 -8.09 -22.79 4.11
C ILE A 238 -7.52 -22.89 2.68
N VAL A 239 -6.24 -22.57 2.51
CA VAL A 239 -5.59 -22.52 1.19
C VAL A 239 -5.64 -23.88 0.48
N PHE A 240 -5.45 -24.99 1.18
CA PHE A 240 -5.42 -26.32 0.57
C PHE A 240 -6.78 -27.01 0.43
N THR A 241 -7.83 -26.50 1.07
CA THR A 241 -9.18 -27.10 0.98
C THR A 241 -10.18 -26.28 0.18
N ASP A 242 -9.97 -24.97 0.04
CA ASP A 242 -10.83 -24.10 -0.74
C ASP A 242 -10.59 -24.30 -2.26
N PRO A 243 -11.59 -24.76 -3.03
CA PRO A 243 -11.44 -24.97 -4.47
C PRO A 243 -11.09 -23.70 -5.25
N GLU A 244 -11.46 -22.51 -4.74
CA GLU A 244 -11.10 -21.25 -5.37
C GLU A 244 -9.62 -20.92 -5.18
N LEU A 245 -8.98 -21.43 -4.12
CA LEU A 245 -7.56 -21.21 -3.81
C LEU A 245 -6.64 -22.30 -4.35
N LYS A 246 -7.13 -23.20 -5.22
CA LYS A 246 -6.37 -24.35 -5.74
C LYS A 246 -5.03 -24.01 -6.41
N ASN A 247 -4.90 -22.79 -6.95
CA ASN A 247 -3.69 -22.30 -7.62
C ASN A 247 -2.83 -21.40 -6.72
N CYS A 248 -3.28 -21.13 -5.48
CA CYS A 248 -2.58 -20.29 -4.54
C CYS A 248 -1.36 -21.02 -3.97
N VAL A 249 -0.18 -20.40 -4.07
CA VAL A 249 1.04 -20.93 -3.46
C VAL A 249 1.14 -20.51 -2.00
N PHE A 250 1.61 -21.39 -1.13
CA PHE A 250 1.81 -21.10 0.29
C PHE A 250 3.29 -20.97 0.64
N TYR A 251 3.66 -19.84 1.23
CA TYR A 251 5.01 -19.55 1.70
C TYR A 251 5.04 -19.32 3.21
N VAL A 252 6.15 -19.73 3.82
CA VAL A 252 6.47 -19.41 5.21
C VAL A 252 7.76 -18.62 5.25
N SER A 253 7.73 -17.47 5.92
CA SER A 253 8.95 -16.70 6.16
C SER A 253 9.66 -17.14 7.43
N LYS A 254 10.99 -17.04 7.42
CA LYS A 254 11.87 -17.23 8.58
C LYS A 254 12.84 -16.06 8.65
N ILE A 255 13.35 -15.79 9.84
CA ILE A 255 14.45 -14.84 10.01
C ILE A 255 15.68 -15.43 9.29
N ASP A 256 16.31 -14.62 8.46
CA ASP A 256 17.58 -14.97 7.82
C ASP A 256 18.68 -15.14 8.88
N ASN A 257 19.55 -16.14 8.73
CA ASN A 257 20.54 -16.47 9.75
C ASN A 257 21.72 -15.49 9.83
N GLU A 258 21.91 -14.63 8.82
CA GLU A 258 23.12 -13.82 8.66
C GLU A 258 22.85 -12.32 8.59
N GLY A 259 21.70 -11.89 8.08
CA GLY A 259 21.37 -10.49 7.83
C GLY A 259 20.00 -10.04 8.31
N PHE A 260 19.74 -8.74 8.18
CA PHE A 260 18.42 -8.15 8.41
C PHE A 260 17.50 -8.43 7.23
N ALA A 261 17.11 -9.70 7.07
CA ALA A 261 16.28 -10.18 5.97
C ALA A 261 15.34 -11.31 6.44
N LEU A 262 14.44 -11.69 5.55
CA LEU A 262 13.59 -12.87 5.69
C LEU A 262 13.87 -13.86 4.57
N ASP A 263 13.97 -15.13 4.95
CA ASP A 263 13.97 -16.26 4.03
C ASP A 263 12.55 -16.73 3.80
N PHE A 264 12.20 -17.06 2.55
CA PHE A 264 10.87 -17.58 2.21
C PHE A 264 10.97 -19.03 1.79
N ARG A 265 10.10 -19.90 2.32
CA ARG A 265 10.07 -21.32 1.95
C ARG A 265 8.70 -21.68 1.41
N SER A 266 8.64 -22.37 0.28
CA SER A 266 7.38 -22.90 -0.24
C SER A 266 6.98 -24.14 0.52
N TYR A 267 5.68 -24.21 0.83
CA TYR A 267 5.05 -25.36 1.44
C TYR A 267 4.13 -26.01 0.42
N SER A 268 4.29 -27.32 0.20
CA SER A 268 3.39 -28.12 -0.63
C SER A 268 2.63 -29.12 0.25
N ALA A 269 1.52 -29.67 -0.26
CA ALA A 269 0.79 -30.73 0.43
C ALA A 269 1.66 -31.97 0.74
N ASN A 270 2.78 -32.14 0.02
CA ASN A 270 3.73 -33.24 0.20
C ASN A 270 4.92 -32.88 1.13
N GLY A 271 4.85 -31.74 1.82
CA GLY A 271 5.92 -31.26 2.72
C GLY A 271 6.67 -30.04 2.17
N TRP A 272 7.79 -29.71 2.83
CA TRP A 272 8.65 -28.59 2.46
C TRP A 272 9.40 -28.92 1.17
N THR A 273 9.35 -28.02 0.18
CA THR A 273 10.10 -28.22 -1.07
C THR A 273 11.58 -27.85 -0.93
N ASN A 274 11.96 -27.30 0.22
CA ASN A 274 13.28 -26.73 0.47
C ASN A 274 13.96 -27.43 1.64
N ASP A 275 13.67 -28.71 1.88
CA ASP A 275 14.52 -29.50 2.77
C ASP A 275 15.93 -29.50 2.18
N ASP A 276 16.87 -29.01 2.96
CA ASP A 276 18.29 -28.85 2.63
C ASP A 276 18.82 -30.16 2.05
N VAL A 277 18.96 -30.23 0.72
CA VAL A 277 19.58 -31.39 0.09
C VAL A 277 21.03 -31.42 0.57
N PHE A 278 21.39 -32.45 1.35
CA PHE A 278 22.69 -32.61 2.02
C PHE A 278 23.01 -31.58 3.13
N GLY A 279 22.02 -30.94 3.76
CA GLY A 279 22.27 -29.98 4.86
C GLY A 279 22.81 -28.62 4.39
N PHE A 280 22.72 -28.34 3.09
CA PHE A 280 22.93 -26.99 2.55
C PHE A 280 21.57 -26.31 2.36
N PRO A 281 21.33 -25.13 2.96
CA PRO A 281 20.14 -24.36 2.66
C PRO A 281 20.12 -24.00 1.17
N MET A 282 19.21 -24.62 0.43
CA MET A 282 18.74 -24.07 -0.84
C MET A 282 17.85 -22.88 -0.49
N ILE A 283 18.42 -21.70 -0.20
CA ILE A 283 17.86 -20.35 -0.42
C ILE A 283 18.82 -19.27 0.09
N SER A 284 18.75 -18.11 -0.60
CA SER A 284 19.25 -16.79 -0.19
C SER A 284 20.75 -16.69 0.08
N LYS A 285 21.56 -16.83 -0.97
CA LYS A 285 22.89 -16.23 -0.93
C LYS A 285 22.72 -14.71 -1.10
N HIS A 286 22.78 -13.98 0.01
CA HIS A 286 22.76 -12.53 0.07
C HIS A 286 23.63 -11.91 -1.06
N PRO A 287 23.13 -11.00 -1.90
CA PRO A 287 23.92 -10.43 -3.00
C PRO A 287 25.21 -9.75 -2.50
N LEU A 288 25.19 -9.15 -1.31
CA LEU A 288 26.39 -8.58 -0.66
C LEU A 288 27.44 -9.62 -0.21
N LEU A 289 27.06 -10.88 0.04
CA LEU A 289 28.02 -11.94 0.43
C LEU A 289 28.70 -12.58 -0.79
N ILE A 290 28.10 -12.47 -1.98
CA ILE A 290 28.70 -12.85 -3.26
C ILE A 290 29.12 -11.60 -4.06
N ASN A 291 29.46 -10.49 -3.41
CA ASN A 291 30.30 -9.50 -4.09
C ASN A 291 31.76 -9.90 -3.85
N PRO A 292 32.53 -10.34 -4.86
CA PRO A 292 33.95 -10.66 -4.70
C PRO A 292 34.75 -9.49 -4.09
N GLU A 293 34.30 -8.25 -4.29
CA GLU A 293 34.89 -7.05 -3.69
C GLU A 293 34.71 -7.02 -2.15
N ASN A 294 33.57 -7.48 -1.62
CA ASN A 294 33.31 -7.52 -0.18
C ASN A 294 34.11 -8.64 0.51
N VAL A 295 34.31 -9.78 -0.16
CA VAL A 295 35.19 -10.84 0.33
C VAL A 295 36.64 -10.36 0.38
N LYS A 296 37.10 -9.58 -0.62
CA LYS A 296 38.44 -8.99 -0.61
C LYS A 296 38.65 -7.96 0.51
N ASN A 297 37.62 -7.20 0.86
CA ASN A 297 37.73 -6.17 1.91
C ASN A 297 37.66 -6.75 3.33
N LYS A 298 37.03 -7.92 3.53
CA LYS A 298 36.99 -8.59 4.84
C LYS A 298 38.37 -9.08 5.32
N TYR A 299 39.33 -9.24 4.41
CA TYR A 299 40.71 -9.65 4.70
C TYR A 299 41.75 -8.52 4.61
N LYS A 300 41.32 -7.26 4.44
CA LYS A 300 42.23 -6.10 4.40
C LYS A 300 42.30 -5.32 5.71
N ASN A 301 41.41 -5.61 6.67
CA ASN A 301 41.34 -4.92 7.96
C ASN A 301 41.62 -5.83 9.17
N ASN A 302 42.34 -6.95 8.97
CA ASN A 302 42.98 -7.70 10.05
C ASN A 302 44.50 -7.61 9.88
#